data_AF-A0A4U1JF83-F1
#
_entry.id   AF-A0A4U1JF83-F1
#
_cell.length_a   1.000
_cell.length_b   1.000
_cell.length_c   1.000
_cell.angle_alpha   90.00
_cell.angle_beta   90.00
_cell.angle_gamma   90.00
#
_symmetry.space_group_name_H-M   'P 1'
#
loop_
_entity.id
_entity.type
_entity.pdbx_description
1 polymer ?
#
loop_
_entity_poly.entity_id
_entity_poly.type
_entity_poly.pdbx_seq_one_letter_code
_entity_poly.pdbx_strand_id
1 'polypeptide(L)'
;MGNRAGQRTAAVGLLLALAGCAGSPPPAPANPAAPTPPAPLTQERIQALVAEVAHLRGLPQRAPVPVYLLDEPAFLAALRARAERKAAAAENEARTAFHLAFDLLPNGKPGDAPPSSTREVLEEQVRGFYDHEQRIIVVRASRPRTEAEAEKERAILAHEIEHALQDQSFGRPDVQKQATMGADEVLAYGSLLEGDAMLTMFAYLASERGVPFQRMVRRAADVMHDVPAERFVAGDGDAALFRALPIVRERLLFRYHAGTAMVAELYRAGGLDLVNRMFVSPPVSTEQVIHPEKYLAGERPVVLAAPRAPEGYRTLDEGTLGELKTRVVLDRCSPLSAAAAAGWGGDRYTLVAAPNGGVGLLWSTAWDSESDAAEFVAAMESQPGCLRALSLGATSIEGGIVVRAEKTRVAVVRGLSGTLAEAAAKQILDAPVAAPAGPPVVHPYQLSPRAPLPQRERGWLVGHDYFSRWLGVAGRIPFGVNAVLGYEGIELRISRPDVLVSGALFVSDLVTTPRFQEKLFADVAGGLAKGAEGKPVVPARTGPVATPLGAGLERWWTIGDTSVSVRAVMVPICGGTGSLVFLQSFKEPMAQRTLDEWLQSFRWNTDVKPPVCEALDPR
;
A
#
# COMPACT_ATOMS: atom_id res chain seq x y z
N MET A 1 -0.92 -6.80 -10.48
CA MET A 1 -1.50 -5.64 -11.22
C MET A 1 -1.19 -5.80 -12.70
N GLY A 2 -2.21 -6.01 -13.52
CA GLY A 2 -2.08 -6.40 -14.93
C GLY A 2 -1.44 -5.32 -15.81
N ASN A 3 -0.70 -5.80 -16.79
CA ASN A 3 0.09 -5.11 -17.80
C ASN A 3 -0.74 -4.11 -18.66
N ARG A 4 -1.16 -2.97 -18.08
CA ARG A 4 -1.93 -1.92 -18.78
C ARG A 4 -1.09 -1.16 -19.82
N ALA A 5 0.23 -1.10 -19.64
CA ALA A 5 1.14 -0.57 -20.67
C ALA A 5 1.14 -1.46 -21.93
N GLY A 6 1.10 -2.79 -21.76
CA GLY A 6 0.94 -3.75 -22.85
C GLY A 6 -0.37 -3.57 -23.64
N GLN A 7 -1.49 -3.37 -22.94
CA GLN A 7 -2.80 -3.15 -23.56
C GLN A 7 -2.88 -1.86 -24.39
N ARG A 8 -2.19 -0.77 -23.98
CA ARG A 8 -2.09 0.47 -24.77
C ARG A 8 -1.29 0.29 -26.06
N THR A 9 -0.19 -0.48 -26.02
CA THR A 9 0.62 -0.75 -27.22
C THR A 9 -0.08 -1.70 -28.20
N ALA A 10 -0.94 -2.60 -27.72
CA ALA A 10 -1.74 -3.50 -28.56
C ALA A 10 -2.84 -2.73 -29.33
N ALA A 11 -3.54 -1.79 -28.67
CA ALA A 11 -4.59 -0.99 -29.30
C ALA A 11 -4.09 -0.04 -30.39
N VAL A 12 -2.85 0.49 -30.27
CA VAL A 12 -2.21 1.34 -31.30
C VAL A 12 -1.72 0.50 -32.50
N GLY A 13 -1.19 -0.71 -32.26
CA GLY A 13 -0.78 -1.63 -33.34
C GLY A 13 -1.97 -2.10 -34.19
N LEU A 14 -3.15 -2.27 -33.59
CA LEU A 14 -4.40 -2.67 -34.27
C LEU A 14 -5.01 -1.57 -35.17
N LEU A 15 -4.52 -0.33 -35.09
CA LEU A 15 -4.96 0.78 -35.95
C LEU A 15 -4.22 0.81 -37.31
N LEU A 16 -3.08 0.14 -37.44
CA LEU A 16 -2.33 -0.03 -38.69
C LEU A 16 -2.64 -1.37 -39.41
N ALA A 17 -3.01 -2.42 -38.68
CA ALA A 17 -3.13 -3.80 -39.18
C ALA A 17 -4.31 -4.09 -40.14
N LEU A 18 -5.01 -3.08 -40.67
CA LEU A 18 -6.14 -3.28 -41.61
C LEU A 18 -6.04 -2.48 -42.92
N ALA A 19 -4.82 -2.08 -43.32
CA ALA A 19 -4.53 -1.72 -44.70
C ALA A 19 -3.93 -2.92 -45.43
N GLY A 20 -4.78 -3.88 -45.82
CA GLY A 20 -4.34 -5.12 -46.46
C GLY A 20 -3.68 -4.90 -47.82
N CYS A 21 -2.43 -5.34 -47.95
CA CYS A 21 -1.87 -5.80 -49.21
C CYS A 21 -1.68 -7.31 -49.11
N ALA A 22 -2.42 -8.08 -49.92
CA ALA A 22 -2.17 -9.50 -50.08
C ALA A 22 -0.79 -9.70 -50.74
N GLY A 23 0.15 -10.25 -49.99
CA GLY A 23 1.49 -10.63 -50.44
C GLY A 23 1.99 -11.82 -49.62
N SER A 24 2.79 -12.68 -50.27
CA SER A 24 3.36 -13.93 -49.77
C SER A 24 3.88 -13.90 -48.32
N PRO A 25 3.91 -15.06 -47.61
CA PRO A 25 4.35 -15.11 -46.22
C PRO A 25 5.76 -14.52 -46.05
N PRO A 26 5.98 -13.60 -45.10
CA PRO A 26 7.28 -13.02 -44.86
C PRO A 26 8.26 -14.07 -44.30
N PRO A 27 9.57 -13.93 -44.53
CA PRO A 27 10.57 -14.71 -43.80
C PRO A 27 10.38 -14.48 -42.30
N ALA A 28 10.59 -15.53 -41.49
CA ALA A 28 10.42 -15.49 -40.05
C ALA A 28 11.13 -14.25 -39.46
N PRO A 29 10.46 -13.45 -38.61
CA PRO A 29 11.09 -12.26 -38.03
C PRO A 29 12.33 -12.67 -37.25
N ALA A 30 13.44 -11.99 -37.51
CA ALA A 30 14.59 -12.06 -36.61
C ALA A 30 14.11 -11.71 -35.20
N ASN A 31 14.42 -12.56 -34.21
CA ASN A 31 14.06 -12.32 -32.82
C ASN A 31 14.42 -10.88 -32.45
N PRO A 32 13.49 -10.05 -31.94
CA PRO A 32 13.84 -8.72 -31.46
C PRO A 32 14.98 -8.88 -30.46
N ALA A 33 16.06 -8.13 -30.66
CA ALA A 33 17.20 -8.13 -29.74
C ALA A 33 16.66 -7.92 -28.32
N ALA A 34 17.04 -8.80 -27.39
CA ALA A 34 16.59 -8.70 -26.01
C ALA A 34 16.89 -7.28 -25.48
N PRO A 35 15.93 -6.63 -24.78
CA PRO A 35 16.15 -5.29 -24.28
C PRO A 35 17.42 -5.25 -23.43
N THR A 36 18.27 -4.26 -23.65
CA THR A 36 19.49 -4.06 -22.87
C THR A 36 19.09 -3.92 -21.39
N PRO A 37 19.71 -4.70 -20.47
CA PRO A 37 19.37 -4.61 -19.07
C PRO A 37 19.67 -3.20 -18.53
N PRO A 38 18.87 -2.70 -17.56
CA PRO A 38 19.13 -1.41 -16.95
C PRO A 38 20.52 -1.35 -16.31
N ALA A 39 21.12 -0.16 -16.31
CA ALA A 39 22.36 0.07 -15.58
C ALA A 39 22.11 -0.07 -14.05
N PRO A 40 23.09 -0.60 -13.29
CA PRO A 40 23.00 -0.66 -11.83
C PRO A 40 22.98 0.75 -11.22
N LEU A 41 22.51 0.85 -9.97
CA LEU A 41 22.50 2.11 -9.23
C LEU A 41 23.92 2.66 -9.04
N THR A 42 24.12 3.93 -9.44
CA THR A 42 25.36 4.67 -9.20
C THR A 42 25.20 5.59 -7.98
N GLN A 43 26.33 6.03 -7.42
CA GLN A 43 26.31 6.95 -6.28
C GLN A 43 25.66 8.29 -6.63
N GLU A 44 25.85 8.80 -7.85
CA GLU A 44 25.19 10.03 -8.31
C GLU A 44 23.67 9.85 -8.37
N ARG A 45 23.18 8.70 -8.85
CA ARG A 45 21.73 8.44 -8.89
C ARG A 45 21.15 8.33 -7.48
N ILE A 46 21.88 7.71 -6.54
CA ILE A 46 21.47 7.63 -5.14
C ILE A 46 21.33 9.05 -4.55
N GLN A 47 22.33 9.92 -4.75
CA GLN A 47 22.26 11.29 -4.25
C GLN A 47 21.10 12.08 -4.88
N ALA A 48 20.86 11.91 -6.18
CA ALA A 48 19.71 12.51 -6.85
C ALA A 48 18.38 11.99 -6.27
N LEU A 49 18.30 10.70 -5.93
CA LEU A 49 17.12 10.11 -5.30
C LEU A 49 16.88 10.67 -3.89
N VAL A 50 17.93 10.92 -3.10
CA VAL A 50 17.78 11.57 -1.79
C VAL A 50 17.13 12.95 -1.92
N ALA A 51 17.59 13.76 -2.87
CA ALA A 51 17.01 15.08 -3.13
C ALA A 51 15.57 14.99 -3.64
N GLU A 52 15.28 14.02 -4.51
CA GLU A 52 13.94 13.76 -5.03
C GLU A 52 12.96 13.36 -3.93
N VAL A 53 13.34 12.42 -3.05
CA VAL A 53 12.54 11.97 -1.92
C VAL A 53 12.30 13.10 -0.92
N ALA A 54 13.35 13.86 -0.58
CA ALA A 54 13.23 15.04 0.29
C ALA A 54 12.23 16.07 -0.28
N HIS A 55 12.26 16.30 -1.58
CA HIS A 55 11.30 17.18 -2.25
C HIS A 55 9.87 16.63 -2.21
N LEU A 56 9.68 15.36 -2.57
CA LEU A 56 8.37 14.70 -2.61
C LEU A 56 7.70 14.64 -1.23
N ARG A 57 8.47 14.36 -0.19
CA ARG A 57 7.97 14.26 1.18
C ARG A 57 7.86 15.62 1.89
N GLY A 58 8.54 16.64 1.38
CA GLY A 58 8.59 17.96 2.02
C GLY A 58 9.41 17.97 3.32
N LEU A 59 10.33 17.02 3.50
CA LEU A 59 11.26 16.98 4.62
C LEU A 59 12.68 17.31 4.15
N PRO A 60 13.37 18.29 4.75
CA PRO A 60 14.69 18.69 4.31
C PRO A 60 15.73 17.63 4.68
N GLN A 61 16.69 17.39 3.78
CA GLN A 61 17.92 16.70 4.12
C GLN A 61 18.80 17.63 5.00
N ARG A 62 18.86 17.38 6.31
CA ARG A 62 19.65 18.15 7.30
C ARG A 62 21.06 17.61 7.49
N ALA A 63 21.31 16.36 7.12
CA ALA A 63 22.61 15.70 7.20
C ALA A 63 22.84 14.74 6.01
N PRO A 64 24.09 14.34 5.72
CA PRO A 64 24.35 13.30 4.73
C PRO A 64 23.53 12.03 5.00
N VAL A 65 23.10 11.37 3.93
CA VAL A 65 22.38 10.08 3.98
C VAL A 65 23.28 9.03 3.29
N PRO A 66 24.21 8.39 4.03
CA PRO A 66 25.10 7.39 3.46
C PRO A 66 24.32 6.14 3.08
N VAL A 67 24.55 5.62 1.88
CA VAL A 67 23.91 4.41 1.36
C VAL A 67 24.99 3.40 0.98
N TYR A 68 24.86 2.18 1.49
CA TYR A 68 25.74 1.07 1.20
C TYR A 68 24.99 0.00 0.42
N LEU A 69 25.47 -0.30 -0.79
CA LEU A 69 24.99 -1.42 -1.60
C LEU A 69 25.86 -2.64 -1.29
N LEU A 70 25.31 -3.63 -0.60
CA LEU A 70 26.03 -4.82 -0.14
C LEU A 70 25.60 -6.07 -0.90
N ASP A 71 26.55 -6.96 -1.19
CA ASP A 71 26.19 -8.28 -1.69
C ASP A 71 25.41 -9.10 -0.63
N GLU A 72 24.83 -10.23 -1.05
CA GLU A 72 23.97 -11.05 -0.21
C GLU A 72 24.63 -11.43 1.14
N PRO A 73 25.87 -11.96 1.19
CA PRO A 73 26.49 -12.32 2.46
C PRO A 73 26.76 -11.13 3.37
N ALA A 74 27.27 -10.00 2.83
CA ALA A 74 27.54 -8.81 3.63
C ALA A 74 26.26 -8.16 4.14
N PHE A 75 25.20 -8.15 3.33
CA PHE A 75 23.88 -7.67 3.73
C PHE A 75 23.32 -8.48 4.91
N LEU A 76 23.34 -9.82 4.82
CA LEU A 76 22.86 -10.69 5.90
C LEU A 76 23.69 -10.52 7.17
N ALA A 77 25.01 -10.35 7.06
CA ALA A 77 25.88 -10.06 8.20
C ALA A 77 25.52 -8.72 8.88
N ALA A 78 25.31 -7.66 8.10
CA ALA A 78 24.90 -6.35 8.61
C ALA A 78 23.52 -6.41 9.30
N LEU A 79 22.56 -7.11 8.70
CA LEU A 79 21.22 -7.31 9.26
C LEU A 79 21.27 -8.07 10.61
N ARG A 80 22.09 -9.13 10.69
CA ARG A 80 22.28 -9.90 11.94
C ARG A 80 22.93 -9.06 13.03
N ALA A 81 23.99 -8.32 12.72
CA ALA A 81 24.65 -7.44 13.67
C ALA A 81 23.69 -6.37 14.23
N ARG A 82 22.78 -5.85 13.41
CA ARG A 82 21.71 -4.93 13.86
C ARG A 82 20.74 -5.60 14.83
N ALA A 83 20.31 -6.82 14.52
CA ALA A 83 19.41 -7.58 15.40
C ALA A 83 20.06 -7.89 16.76
N GLU A 84 21.35 -8.27 16.75
CA GLU A 84 22.13 -8.56 17.97
C GLU A 84 22.29 -7.33 18.87
N ARG A 85 22.52 -6.13 18.31
CA ARG A 85 22.58 -4.87 19.09
C ARG A 85 21.29 -4.58 19.85
N LYS A 86 20.13 -5.02 19.33
CA LYS A 86 18.82 -4.84 19.99
C LYS A 86 18.47 -5.96 20.97
N ALA A 87 19.16 -7.09 20.91
CA ALA A 87 18.94 -8.21 21.81
C ALA A 87 19.63 -7.98 23.16
N ALA A 88 19.13 -7.02 23.96
CA ALA A 88 19.33 -7.08 25.41
C ALA A 88 18.52 -8.26 25.97
N ALA A 89 19.03 -8.90 27.03
CA ALA A 89 18.54 -10.14 27.64
C ALA A 89 17.12 -10.04 28.24
N ALA A 90 16.10 -9.78 27.42
CA ALA A 90 14.72 -10.08 27.80
C ALA A 90 14.63 -11.60 27.98
N GLU A 91 14.42 -12.02 29.23
CA GLU A 91 14.53 -13.40 29.71
C GLU A 91 13.76 -14.36 28.80
N ASN A 92 14.46 -15.38 28.30
CA ASN A 92 13.87 -16.47 27.53
C ASN A 92 12.66 -17.10 28.25
N GLU A 93 12.62 -17.01 29.58
CA GLU A 93 11.50 -17.40 30.45
C GLU A 93 10.23 -16.58 30.17
N ALA A 94 10.27 -15.24 30.27
CA ALA A 94 9.13 -14.36 30.02
C ALA A 94 8.56 -14.52 28.60
N ARG A 95 9.45 -14.62 27.60
CA ARG A 95 9.02 -14.87 26.22
C ARG A 95 8.33 -16.22 26.06
N THR A 96 8.85 -17.27 26.69
CA THR A 96 8.23 -18.61 26.67
C THR A 96 6.87 -18.58 27.35
N ALA A 97 6.79 -17.94 28.53
CA ALA A 97 5.54 -17.75 29.26
C ALA A 97 4.50 -17.02 28.42
N PHE A 98 4.87 -15.95 27.70
CA PHE A 98 3.95 -15.20 26.84
C PHE A 98 3.33 -16.07 25.74
N HIS A 99 4.14 -16.88 25.04
CA HIS A 99 3.62 -17.73 23.97
C HIS A 99 2.72 -18.85 24.50
N LEU A 100 3.02 -19.40 25.69
CA LEU A 100 2.20 -20.40 26.37
C LEU A 100 0.88 -19.79 26.87
N ALA A 101 0.96 -18.67 27.59
CA ALA A 101 -0.16 -17.98 28.22
C ALA A 101 -1.30 -17.66 27.24
N PHE A 102 -0.93 -17.20 26.04
CA PHE A 102 -1.86 -16.75 25.00
C PHE A 102 -2.08 -17.75 23.85
N ASP A 103 -1.60 -18.99 23.97
CA ASP A 103 -1.69 -20.04 22.93
C ASP A 103 -1.21 -19.58 21.53
N LEU A 104 -0.01 -19.01 21.50
CA LEU A 104 0.60 -18.48 20.27
C LEU A 104 1.52 -19.48 19.57
N LEU A 105 1.56 -20.73 20.03
CA LEU A 105 2.35 -21.81 19.43
C LEU A 105 1.59 -22.50 18.28
N PRO A 106 2.27 -23.01 17.24
CA PRO A 106 1.60 -23.62 16.09
C PRO A 106 0.68 -24.80 16.49
N ASN A 107 -0.32 -25.10 15.65
CA ASN A 107 -1.19 -26.27 15.79
C ASN A 107 -0.56 -27.56 15.23
N GLY A 108 0.76 -27.59 15.06
CA GLY A 108 1.44 -28.61 14.28
C GLY A 108 1.22 -30.04 14.81
N LYS A 109 1.08 -30.99 13.91
CA LYS A 109 1.12 -32.42 14.19
C LYS A 109 2.59 -32.86 14.35
N PRO A 110 2.86 -33.98 15.06
CA PRO A 110 4.17 -34.59 15.04
C PRO A 110 4.64 -34.84 13.59
N GLY A 111 5.77 -34.23 13.20
CA GLY A 111 6.32 -34.31 11.84
C GLY A 111 6.18 -33.03 11.00
N ASP A 112 5.41 -32.04 11.44
CA ASP A 112 5.34 -30.75 10.76
C ASP A 112 6.69 -29.99 10.89
N ALA A 113 7.06 -29.25 9.85
CA ALA A 113 8.25 -28.40 9.90
C ALA A 113 8.09 -27.33 11.01
N PRO A 114 9.16 -27.00 11.74
CA PRO A 114 9.09 -25.96 12.76
C PRO A 114 8.70 -24.61 12.14
N PRO A 115 8.04 -23.73 12.91
CA PRO A 115 7.73 -22.39 12.43
C PRO A 115 9.03 -21.64 12.13
N SER A 116 9.00 -20.79 11.11
CA SER A 116 10.15 -19.97 10.78
C SER A 116 10.45 -19.00 11.91
N SER A 117 11.74 -18.89 12.24
CA SER A 117 12.24 -17.98 13.25
C SER A 117 12.08 -16.52 12.80
N THR A 118 11.97 -15.59 13.74
CA THR A 118 11.95 -14.14 13.42
C THR A 118 13.15 -13.73 12.56
N ARG A 119 14.31 -14.36 12.78
CA ARG A 119 15.51 -14.12 11.97
C ARG A 119 15.31 -14.52 10.52
N GLU A 120 14.82 -15.73 10.25
CA GLU A 120 14.56 -16.19 8.88
C GLU A 120 13.54 -15.31 8.17
N VAL A 121 12.47 -14.91 8.88
CA VAL A 121 11.46 -13.99 8.34
C VAL A 121 12.10 -12.65 7.96
N LEU A 122 12.92 -12.07 8.83
CA LEU A 122 13.58 -10.79 8.53
C LEU A 122 14.60 -10.91 7.39
N GLU A 123 15.41 -11.97 7.37
CA GLU A 123 16.35 -12.24 6.27
C GLU A 123 15.61 -12.41 4.93
N GLU A 124 14.42 -13.02 4.94
CA GLU A 124 13.57 -13.19 3.76
C GLU A 124 12.85 -11.90 3.33
N GLN A 125 12.34 -11.09 4.26
CA GLN A 125 11.48 -9.95 3.95
C GLN A 125 12.24 -8.64 3.73
N VAL A 126 13.39 -8.45 4.39
CA VAL A 126 14.12 -7.17 4.37
C VAL A 126 15.01 -7.10 3.12
N ARG A 127 14.72 -6.11 2.25
CA ARG A 127 15.47 -5.84 1.01
C ARG A 127 16.43 -4.65 1.14
N GLY A 128 16.13 -3.73 2.04
CA GLY A 128 16.96 -2.64 2.52
C GLY A 128 16.60 -2.33 3.96
N PHE A 129 17.44 -1.59 4.67
CA PHE A 129 17.09 -1.03 5.96
C PHE A 129 17.89 0.22 6.28
N TYR A 130 17.25 1.16 6.96
CA TYR A 130 17.90 2.22 7.71
C TYR A 130 18.35 1.73 9.08
N ASP A 131 19.67 1.80 9.33
CA ASP A 131 20.23 1.61 10.65
C ASP A 131 20.24 2.96 11.37
N HIS A 132 19.29 3.12 12.30
CA HIS A 132 19.22 4.30 13.12
C HIS A 132 20.53 4.53 13.90
N GLU A 133 21.08 3.55 14.60
CA GLU A 133 22.27 3.75 15.46
C GLU A 133 23.48 4.26 14.68
N GLN A 134 23.67 3.72 13.48
CA GLN A 134 24.77 4.12 12.61
C GLN A 134 24.42 5.30 11.69
N ARG A 135 23.12 5.63 11.56
CA ARG A 135 22.55 6.59 10.61
C ARG A 135 22.96 6.33 9.16
N ILE A 136 22.91 5.08 8.76
CA ILE A 136 23.23 4.63 7.40
C ILE A 136 22.09 3.82 6.80
N ILE A 137 21.98 3.84 5.48
CA ILE A 137 21.09 2.95 4.73
C ILE A 137 21.92 1.79 4.17
N VAL A 138 21.42 0.58 4.34
CA VAL A 138 22.02 -0.64 3.78
C VAL A 138 20.99 -1.28 2.85
N VAL A 139 21.35 -1.49 1.59
CA VAL A 139 20.48 -2.13 0.58
C VAL A 139 21.23 -3.27 -0.08
N ARG A 140 20.50 -4.32 -0.47
CA ARG A 140 21.07 -5.40 -1.28
C ARG A 140 21.51 -4.85 -2.64
N ALA A 141 22.77 -5.04 -3.00
CA ALA A 141 23.28 -4.76 -4.33
C ALA A 141 22.60 -5.70 -5.32
N SER A 142 21.91 -5.14 -6.32
CA SER A 142 21.24 -5.93 -7.34
C SER A 142 21.74 -5.59 -8.75
N ARG A 143 21.47 -6.48 -9.70
CA ARG A 143 21.68 -6.25 -11.13
C ARG A 143 20.33 -6.45 -11.82
N PRO A 144 19.50 -5.40 -11.91
CA PRO A 144 18.16 -5.53 -12.47
C PRO A 144 18.24 -5.98 -13.93
N ARG A 145 17.40 -6.94 -14.30
CA ARG A 145 17.28 -7.47 -15.67
C ARG A 145 16.22 -6.73 -16.47
N THR A 146 15.25 -6.13 -15.77
CA THR A 146 14.14 -5.41 -16.36
C THR A 146 13.97 -4.04 -15.69
N GLU A 147 13.36 -3.10 -16.40
CA GLU A 147 13.06 -1.79 -15.82
C GLU A 147 12.14 -1.89 -14.60
N ALA A 148 11.26 -2.89 -14.56
CA ALA A 148 10.40 -3.13 -13.39
C ALA A 148 11.21 -3.53 -12.15
N GLU A 149 12.27 -4.32 -12.31
CA GLU A 149 13.19 -4.66 -11.21
C GLU A 149 13.98 -3.42 -10.76
N ALA A 150 14.46 -2.61 -11.69
CA ALA A 150 15.19 -1.37 -11.37
C ALA A 150 14.30 -0.34 -10.68
N GLU A 151 13.05 -0.18 -11.13
CA GLU A 151 12.05 0.69 -10.48
C GLU A 151 11.77 0.22 -9.06
N LYS A 152 11.61 -1.10 -8.83
CA LYS A 152 11.41 -1.69 -7.51
C LYS A 152 12.59 -1.41 -6.57
N GLU A 153 13.83 -1.54 -7.05
CA GLU A 153 15.03 -1.21 -6.27
C GLU A 153 15.06 0.26 -5.86
N ARG A 154 14.76 1.18 -6.79
CA ARG A 154 14.67 2.62 -6.49
C ARG A 154 13.55 2.93 -5.50
N ALA A 155 12.41 2.24 -5.60
CA ALA A 155 11.29 2.43 -4.69
C ALA A 155 11.61 1.94 -3.26
N ILE A 156 12.32 0.81 -3.12
CA ILE A 156 12.85 0.35 -1.82
C ILE A 156 13.81 1.39 -1.25
N LEU A 157 14.72 1.93 -2.08
CA LEU A 157 15.65 2.95 -1.61
C LEU A 157 14.91 4.25 -1.22
N ALA A 158 13.85 4.64 -1.92
CA ALA A 158 13.02 5.78 -1.54
C ALA A 158 12.36 5.60 -0.16
N HIS A 159 11.91 4.37 0.15
CA HIS A 159 11.40 4.01 1.47
C HIS A 159 12.47 4.15 2.57
N GLU A 160 13.68 3.62 2.33
CA GLU A 160 14.77 3.72 3.33
C GLU A 160 15.31 5.15 3.49
N ILE A 161 15.34 5.94 2.41
CA ILE A 161 15.70 7.36 2.48
C ILE A 161 14.71 8.09 3.37
N GLU A 162 13.43 7.76 3.30
CA GLU A 162 12.44 8.39 4.15
C GLU A 162 12.71 8.15 5.63
N HIS A 163 13.09 6.94 6.04
CA HIS A 163 13.49 6.71 7.43
C HIS A 163 14.66 7.58 7.89
N ALA A 164 15.63 7.85 6.99
CA ALA A 164 16.71 8.78 7.30
C ALA A 164 16.21 10.23 7.42
N LEU A 165 15.26 10.66 6.59
CA LEU A 165 14.67 12.00 6.67
C LEU A 165 13.78 12.17 7.91
N GLN A 166 13.06 11.13 8.33
CA GLN A 166 12.31 11.07 9.58
C GLN A 166 13.24 11.24 10.79
N ASP A 167 14.34 10.47 10.87
CA ASP A 167 15.33 10.57 11.97
C ASP A 167 15.93 11.99 12.04
N GLN A 168 16.22 12.60 10.88
CA GLN A 168 16.73 13.97 10.81
C GLN A 168 15.69 15.04 11.19
N SER A 169 14.43 14.80 10.86
CA SER A 169 13.36 15.80 10.99
C SER A 169 12.72 15.81 12.36
N PHE A 170 12.42 14.62 12.89
CA PHE A 170 11.64 14.41 14.12
C PHE A 170 12.48 13.84 15.26
N GLY A 171 13.68 13.33 14.97
CA GLY A 171 14.52 12.67 15.96
C GLY A 171 13.93 11.32 16.42
N ARG A 172 14.48 10.79 17.50
CA ARG A 172 13.95 9.58 18.16
C ARG A 172 13.19 9.97 19.42
N PRO A 173 12.17 9.19 19.81
CA PRO A 173 11.82 9.12 21.23
C PRO A 173 13.10 8.83 22.02
N ASP A 174 13.42 9.64 23.02
CA ASP A 174 14.59 9.41 23.89
C ASP A 174 14.54 7.98 24.46
N VAL A 175 15.69 7.36 24.67
CA VAL A 175 15.87 6.01 25.23
C VAL A 175 15.05 5.84 26.50
N GLN A 176 14.97 6.88 27.35
CA GLN A 176 14.14 6.86 28.57
C GLN A 176 12.65 6.78 28.25
N LYS A 177 12.16 7.55 27.27
CA LYS A 177 10.76 7.51 26.83
C LYS A 177 10.45 6.14 26.20
N GLN A 178 11.33 5.63 25.35
CA GLN A 178 11.17 4.33 24.71
C GLN A 178 11.19 3.16 25.71
N ALA A 179 11.98 3.26 26.78
CA ALA A 179 12.00 2.27 27.86
C ALA A 179 10.70 2.24 28.68
N THR A 180 9.94 3.34 28.70
CA THR A 180 8.63 3.41 29.39
C THR A 180 7.44 3.06 28.50
N MET A 181 7.63 2.96 27.18
CA MET A 181 6.55 2.64 26.23
C MET A 181 6.13 1.18 26.35
N GLY A 182 4.82 0.95 26.34
CA GLY A 182 4.28 -0.41 26.25
C GLY A 182 4.53 -1.05 24.88
N ALA A 183 4.52 -2.38 24.81
CA ALA A 183 4.74 -3.10 23.55
C ALA A 183 3.72 -2.76 22.44
N ASP A 184 2.50 -2.39 22.81
CA ASP A 184 1.46 -1.92 21.88
C ASP A 184 1.77 -0.51 21.35
N GLU A 185 2.14 0.41 22.24
CA GLU A 185 2.54 1.79 21.90
C GLU A 185 3.75 1.81 20.95
N VAL A 186 4.75 0.95 21.20
CA VAL A 186 5.90 0.77 20.31
C VAL A 186 5.48 0.25 18.93
N LEU A 187 4.46 -0.61 18.87
CA LEU A 187 3.94 -1.11 17.62
C LEU A 187 3.17 -0.02 16.86
N ALA A 188 2.35 0.75 17.56
CA ALA A 188 1.60 1.88 17.00
C ALA A 188 2.52 2.96 16.42
N TYR A 189 3.54 3.39 17.17
CA TYR A 189 4.54 4.34 16.67
C TYR A 189 5.33 3.77 15.49
N GLY A 190 5.68 2.49 15.53
CA GLY A 190 6.31 1.81 14.40
C GLY A 190 5.44 1.82 13.13
N SER A 191 4.13 1.68 13.27
CA SER A 191 3.20 1.76 12.14
C SER A 191 3.13 3.16 11.52
N LEU A 192 3.25 4.23 12.31
CA LEU A 192 3.36 5.59 11.79
C LEU A 192 4.64 5.74 10.92
N LEU A 193 5.79 5.30 11.43
CA LEU A 193 7.06 5.39 10.70
C LEU A 193 7.01 4.65 9.35
N GLU A 194 6.57 3.39 9.37
CA GLU A 194 6.48 2.54 8.18
C GLU A 194 5.39 3.02 7.21
N GLY A 195 4.25 3.49 7.73
CA GLY A 195 3.17 4.04 6.91
C GLY A 195 3.57 5.31 6.15
N ASP A 196 4.33 6.20 6.79
CA ASP A 196 4.86 7.42 6.17
C ASP A 196 5.99 7.11 5.16
N ALA A 197 6.85 6.13 5.44
CA ALA A 197 7.84 5.63 4.48
C ALA A 197 7.19 4.97 3.25
N MET A 198 6.12 4.21 3.43
CA MET A 198 5.32 3.64 2.33
C MET A 198 4.61 4.72 1.52
N LEU A 199 4.02 5.72 2.18
CA LEU A 199 3.40 6.87 1.51
C LEU A 199 4.41 7.62 0.62
N THR A 200 5.63 7.81 1.13
CA THR A 200 6.73 8.46 0.40
C THR A 200 7.21 7.63 -0.79
N MET A 201 7.33 6.31 -0.62
CA MET A 201 7.60 5.38 -1.73
C MET A 201 6.51 5.49 -2.82
N PHE A 202 5.24 5.63 -2.44
CA PHE A 202 4.17 5.85 -3.41
C PHE A 202 4.24 7.22 -4.11
N ALA A 203 4.67 8.27 -3.41
CA ALA A 203 4.94 9.58 -4.01
C ALA A 203 6.03 9.48 -5.07
N TYR A 204 7.11 8.75 -4.77
CA TYR A 204 8.19 8.48 -5.72
C TYR A 204 7.70 7.69 -6.94
N LEU A 205 6.98 6.60 -6.74
CA LEU A 205 6.41 5.80 -7.84
C LEU A 205 5.42 6.60 -8.68
N ALA A 206 4.62 7.47 -8.06
CA ALA A 206 3.72 8.39 -8.75
C ALA A 206 4.50 9.37 -9.64
N SER A 207 5.56 9.98 -9.10
CA SER A 207 6.47 10.87 -9.83
C SER A 207 7.08 10.18 -11.05
N GLU A 208 7.65 8.99 -10.88
CA GLU A 208 8.31 8.25 -11.96
C GLU A 208 7.34 7.77 -13.05
N ARG A 209 6.11 7.43 -12.67
CA ARG A 209 5.08 6.95 -13.61
C ARG A 209 4.24 8.06 -14.21
N GLY A 210 4.41 9.31 -13.78
CA GLY A 210 3.64 10.44 -14.26
C GLY A 210 2.18 10.36 -13.88
N VAL A 211 1.91 9.94 -12.65
CA VAL A 211 0.57 9.82 -12.08
C VAL A 211 0.46 10.83 -10.93
N PRO A 212 -0.68 11.53 -10.75
CA PRO A 212 -0.87 12.39 -9.60
C PRO A 212 -0.69 11.59 -8.30
N PHE A 213 0.06 12.15 -7.35
CA PHE A 213 0.34 11.49 -6.08
C PHE A 213 -0.96 11.13 -5.34
N GLN A 214 -1.93 12.05 -5.27
CA GLN A 214 -3.26 11.80 -4.69
C GLN A 214 -3.96 10.56 -5.27
N ARG A 215 -3.86 10.35 -6.59
CA ARG A 215 -4.41 9.16 -7.24
C ARG A 215 -3.74 7.87 -6.75
N MET A 216 -2.42 7.91 -6.50
CA MET A 216 -1.70 6.77 -5.95
C MET A 216 -2.09 6.53 -4.49
N VAL A 217 -2.17 7.58 -3.67
CA VAL A 217 -2.57 7.47 -2.26
C VAL A 217 -3.98 6.91 -2.14
N ARG A 218 -4.93 7.42 -2.93
CA ARG A 218 -6.30 6.90 -2.92
C ARG A 218 -6.34 5.41 -3.25
N ARG A 219 -5.64 4.99 -4.29
CA ARG A 219 -5.57 3.56 -4.68
C ARG A 219 -4.90 2.71 -3.61
N ALA A 220 -3.86 3.22 -2.95
CA ALA A 220 -3.21 2.53 -1.87
C ALA A 220 -4.16 2.36 -0.67
N ALA A 221 -4.88 3.42 -0.28
CA ALA A 221 -5.88 3.36 0.79
C ALA A 221 -6.99 2.35 0.50
N ASP A 222 -7.54 2.36 -0.73
CA ASP A 222 -8.55 1.38 -1.17
C ASP A 222 -7.99 -0.06 -1.09
N VAL A 223 -6.76 -0.29 -1.58
CA VAL A 223 -6.12 -1.62 -1.53
C VAL A 223 -5.84 -2.07 -0.11
N MET A 224 -5.28 -1.21 0.75
CA MET A 224 -4.99 -1.57 2.14
C MET A 224 -6.26 -1.81 2.95
N HIS A 225 -7.40 -1.26 2.54
CA HIS A 225 -8.67 -1.55 3.18
C HIS A 225 -9.34 -2.82 2.66
N ASP A 226 -9.44 -2.96 1.34
CA ASP A 226 -10.25 -4.01 0.71
C ASP A 226 -9.51 -5.35 0.60
N VAL A 227 -8.17 -5.33 0.72
CA VAL A 227 -7.32 -6.51 0.59
C VAL A 227 -6.73 -6.85 1.96
N PRO A 228 -7.04 -8.05 2.50
CA PRO A 228 -6.41 -8.54 3.73
C PRO A 228 -4.88 -8.53 3.65
N ALA A 229 -4.22 -8.20 4.76
CA ALA A 229 -2.78 -7.99 4.82
C ALA A 229 -1.97 -9.21 4.34
N GLU A 230 -2.46 -10.42 4.57
CA GLU A 230 -1.82 -11.68 4.18
C GLU A 230 -1.78 -11.86 2.65
N ARG A 231 -2.72 -11.25 1.92
CA ARG A 231 -2.73 -11.25 0.45
C ARG A 231 -1.75 -10.24 -0.14
N PHE A 232 -1.32 -9.25 0.65
CA PHE A 232 -0.35 -8.25 0.20
C PHE A 232 1.07 -8.84 0.02
N VAL A 233 1.38 -9.89 0.78
CA VAL A 233 2.66 -10.64 0.78
C VAL A 233 2.54 -12.03 0.13
N ALA A 234 1.46 -12.32 -0.59
CA ALA A 234 1.30 -13.60 -1.29
C ALA A 234 2.06 -13.60 -2.63
N GLY A 235 3.40 -13.66 -2.57
CA GLY A 235 4.29 -13.78 -3.73
C GLY A 235 5.26 -14.97 -3.64
N ASP A 236 5.93 -15.29 -4.76
CA ASP A 236 7.06 -16.22 -4.75
C ASP A 236 8.20 -15.63 -3.89
N GLY A 237 8.56 -16.32 -2.79
CA GLY A 237 9.66 -15.91 -1.91
C GLY A 237 9.27 -15.49 -0.49
N ASP A 238 8.02 -15.70 -0.04
CA ASP A 238 7.53 -15.30 1.29
C ASP A 238 7.26 -16.50 2.23
N ALA A 239 7.91 -17.64 1.96
CA ALA A 239 7.62 -18.90 2.62
C ALA A 239 7.96 -18.90 4.12
N ALA A 240 9.01 -18.17 4.53
CA ALA A 240 9.34 -18.01 5.94
C ALA A 240 8.29 -17.13 6.66
N LEU A 241 7.85 -16.03 6.04
CA LEU A 241 6.79 -15.20 6.60
C LEU A 241 5.48 -15.98 6.81
N PHE A 242 5.05 -16.79 5.83
CA PHE A 242 3.82 -17.58 5.95
C PHE A 242 3.93 -18.71 6.98
N ARG A 243 5.12 -19.27 7.22
CA ARG A 243 5.38 -20.26 8.26
C ARG A 243 5.71 -19.67 9.63
N ALA A 244 5.82 -18.35 9.76
CA ALA A 244 6.09 -17.70 11.04
C ALA A 244 4.91 -17.91 12.02
N LEU A 245 5.18 -17.75 13.31
CA LEU A 245 4.10 -17.68 14.30
C LEU A 245 3.14 -16.53 13.94
N PRO A 246 1.81 -16.71 14.07
CA PRO A 246 0.83 -15.67 13.73
C PRO A 246 1.19 -14.32 14.36
N ILE A 247 1.53 -14.28 15.65
CA ILE A 247 1.91 -13.05 16.33
C ILE A 247 3.14 -12.35 15.73
N VAL A 248 4.10 -13.10 15.16
CA VAL A 248 5.28 -12.52 14.50
C VAL A 248 4.90 -11.95 13.14
N ARG A 249 4.12 -12.72 12.36
CA ARG A 249 3.62 -12.31 11.04
C ARG A 249 2.74 -11.06 11.13
N GLU A 250 1.73 -11.09 12.01
CA GLU A 250 0.77 -10.01 12.16
C GLU A 250 1.45 -8.71 12.59
N ARG A 251 2.41 -8.76 13.52
CA ARG A 251 3.18 -7.57 13.94
C ARG A 251 3.99 -6.95 12.81
N LEU A 252 4.55 -7.76 11.91
CA LEU A 252 5.30 -7.26 10.77
C LEU A 252 4.35 -6.64 9.74
N LEU A 253 3.31 -7.37 9.35
CA LEU A 253 2.34 -6.91 8.35
C LEU A 253 1.58 -5.68 8.81
N PHE A 254 1.23 -5.59 10.09
CA PHE A 254 0.47 -4.48 10.63
C PHE A 254 1.13 -3.12 10.39
N ARG A 255 2.45 -3.02 10.55
CA ARG A 255 3.16 -1.75 10.36
C ARG A 255 3.09 -1.26 8.92
N TYR A 256 3.24 -2.18 7.96
CA TYR A 256 3.18 -1.84 6.53
C TYR A 256 1.76 -1.66 6.04
N HIS A 257 0.82 -2.46 6.50
CA HIS A 257 -0.55 -2.50 5.97
C HIS A 257 -1.45 -1.49 6.69
N ALA A 258 -1.69 -1.67 7.98
CA ALA A 258 -2.50 -0.75 8.78
C ALA A 258 -1.84 0.62 8.95
N GLY A 259 -0.52 0.66 9.13
CA GLY A 259 0.23 1.92 9.17
C GLY A 259 0.08 2.76 7.90
N THR A 260 0.21 2.13 6.73
CA THR A 260 -0.02 2.80 5.44
C THR A 260 -1.46 3.25 5.30
N ALA A 261 -2.44 2.42 5.69
CA ALA A 261 -3.85 2.80 5.65
C ALA A 261 -4.12 4.04 6.50
N MET A 262 -3.65 4.05 7.75
CA MET A 262 -3.77 5.20 8.65
C MET A 262 -3.15 6.45 8.04
N VAL A 263 -1.88 6.41 7.64
CA VAL A 263 -1.17 7.58 7.13
C VAL A 263 -1.78 8.08 5.81
N ALA A 264 -2.29 7.19 4.95
CA ALA A 264 -2.99 7.57 3.74
C ALA A 264 -4.31 8.32 4.03
N GLU A 265 -5.09 7.87 5.02
CA GLU A 265 -6.33 8.57 5.44
C GLU A 265 -6.03 9.94 6.06
N LEU A 266 -5.00 10.04 6.91
CA LEU A 266 -4.58 11.31 7.49
C LEU A 266 -4.01 12.26 6.42
N TYR A 267 -3.27 11.75 5.44
CA TYR A 267 -2.84 12.56 4.30
C TYR A 267 -4.02 13.07 3.46
N ARG A 268 -5.06 12.25 3.25
CA ARG A 268 -6.30 12.69 2.58
C ARG A 268 -7.02 13.78 3.37
N ALA A 269 -7.04 13.68 4.70
CA ALA A 269 -7.73 14.64 5.57
C ALA A 269 -6.99 15.99 5.71
N GLY A 270 -5.66 15.99 5.72
CA GLY A 270 -4.89 17.20 6.04
C GLY A 270 -3.53 17.36 5.39
N GLY A 271 -3.20 16.55 4.38
CA GLY A 271 -1.93 16.59 3.66
C GLY A 271 -0.73 16.21 4.52
N LEU A 272 0.47 16.52 4.01
CA LEU A 272 1.74 16.23 4.70
C LEU A 272 1.87 16.99 6.03
N ASP A 273 1.21 18.14 6.17
CA ASP A 273 1.21 18.89 7.43
C ASP A 273 0.53 18.10 8.56
N LEU A 274 -0.58 17.42 8.27
CA LEU A 274 -1.22 16.55 9.25
C LEU A 274 -0.36 15.32 9.55
N VAL A 275 0.24 14.69 8.53
CA VAL A 275 1.18 13.57 8.72
C VAL A 275 2.36 14.00 9.61
N ASN A 276 2.94 15.18 9.39
CA ASN A 276 4.02 15.72 10.23
C ASN A 276 3.59 15.92 11.69
N ARG A 277 2.33 16.35 11.95
CA ARG A 277 1.80 16.49 13.31
C ARG A 277 1.69 15.15 14.05
N MET A 278 1.54 14.04 13.32
CA MET A 278 1.53 12.71 13.94
C MET A 278 2.87 12.39 14.62
N PHE A 279 3.99 12.94 14.16
CA PHE A 279 5.28 12.74 14.84
C PHE A 279 5.42 13.57 16.13
N VAL A 280 4.63 14.63 16.27
CA VAL A 280 4.53 15.41 17.53
C VAL A 280 3.60 14.70 18.52
N SER A 281 2.48 14.17 18.01
CA SER A 281 1.48 13.45 18.78
C SER A 281 1.22 12.07 18.16
N PRO A 282 2.12 11.08 18.40
CA PRO A 282 2.03 9.78 17.74
C PRO A 282 0.84 8.95 18.23
N PRO A 283 0.38 7.97 17.43
CA PRO A 283 -0.55 6.98 17.91
C PRO A 283 0.10 6.17 19.05
N VAL A 284 -0.69 5.91 20.09
CA VAL A 284 -0.27 5.24 21.32
C VAL A 284 -0.86 3.84 21.48
N SER A 285 -1.75 3.42 20.58
CA SER A 285 -2.33 2.07 20.55
C SER A 285 -2.47 1.54 19.14
N THR A 286 -2.49 0.21 19.00
CA THR A 286 -2.83 -0.42 17.71
C THR A 286 -4.25 -0.11 17.27
N GLU A 287 -5.17 0.11 18.20
CA GLU A 287 -6.54 0.58 17.95
C GLU A 287 -6.55 1.91 17.20
N GLN A 288 -5.77 2.91 17.63
CA GLN A 288 -5.69 4.20 16.93
C GLN A 288 -5.16 4.08 15.50
N VAL A 289 -4.34 3.05 15.22
CA VAL A 289 -3.84 2.77 13.88
C VAL A 289 -4.90 2.06 13.03
N ILE A 290 -5.69 1.17 13.63
CA ILE A 290 -6.79 0.45 12.97
C ILE A 290 -7.98 1.39 12.68
N HIS A 291 -8.26 2.30 13.62
CA HIS A 291 -9.38 3.24 13.61
C HIS A 291 -8.84 4.69 13.64
N PRO A 292 -8.38 5.25 12.51
CA PRO A 292 -7.75 6.58 12.47
C PRO A 292 -8.69 7.72 12.93
N GLU A 293 -10.00 7.50 12.92
CA GLU A 293 -11.00 8.40 13.49
C GLU A 293 -10.88 8.52 15.02
N LYS A 294 -10.53 7.45 15.72
CA LYS A 294 -10.27 7.47 17.17
C LYS A 294 -9.01 8.26 17.48
N TYR A 295 -7.96 8.11 16.64
CA TYR A 295 -6.76 8.92 16.71
C TYR A 295 -7.06 10.43 16.56
N LEU A 296 -7.87 10.81 15.55
CA LEU A 296 -8.28 12.20 15.32
C LEU A 296 -9.24 12.74 16.39
N ALA A 297 -10.05 11.89 17.00
CA ALA A 297 -10.85 12.24 18.16
C ALA A 297 -9.99 12.45 19.42
N GLY A 298 -8.72 12.03 19.39
CA GLY A 298 -7.83 12.07 20.53
C GLY A 298 -8.16 11.02 21.60
N GLU A 299 -8.89 9.98 21.23
CA GLU A 299 -9.23 8.87 22.10
C GLU A 299 -7.96 8.14 22.51
N ARG A 300 -7.81 7.85 23.80
CA ARG A 300 -6.64 7.17 24.36
C ARG A 300 -7.10 5.94 25.13
N PRO A 301 -6.30 4.86 25.16
CA PRO A 301 -6.64 3.69 25.96
C PRO A 301 -6.83 4.06 27.44
N VAL A 302 -7.80 3.44 28.10
CA VAL A 302 -7.98 3.59 29.54
C VAL A 302 -6.80 2.99 30.29
N VAL A 303 -6.45 3.60 31.42
CA VAL A 303 -5.29 3.17 32.20
C VAL A 303 -5.72 2.11 33.21
N LEU A 304 -5.22 0.89 33.02
CA LEU A 304 -5.48 -0.26 33.87
C LEU A 304 -4.23 -0.62 34.69
N ALA A 305 -4.43 -0.88 35.99
CA ALA A 305 -3.35 -1.39 36.84
C ALA A 305 -2.97 -2.82 36.44
N ALA A 306 -1.68 -3.16 36.56
CA ALA A 306 -1.22 -4.53 36.36
C ALA A 306 -1.91 -5.46 37.37
N PRO A 307 -2.54 -6.57 36.93
CA PRO A 307 -3.06 -7.58 37.84
C PRO A 307 -1.96 -8.06 38.79
N ARG A 308 -2.19 -7.97 40.11
CA ARG A 308 -1.18 -8.42 41.09
C ARG A 308 -1.10 -9.94 41.08
N ALA A 309 0.13 -10.47 41.13
CA ALA A 309 0.37 -11.89 41.29
C ALA A 309 -0.25 -12.41 42.62
N PRO A 310 -0.92 -13.57 42.62
CA PRO A 310 -1.38 -14.19 43.85
C PRO A 310 -0.24 -14.54 44.79
N GLU A 311 -0.55 -14.75 46.07
CA GLU A 311 0.44 -15.19 47.05
C GLU A 311 1.12 -16.50 46.61
N GLY A 312 2.45 -16.54 46.73
CA GLY A 312 3.27 -17.68 46.28
C GLY A 312 3.61 -17.71 44.78
N TYR A 313 3.00 -16.84 43.96
CA TYR A 313 3.33 -16.72 42.54
C TYR A 313 4.34 -15.60 42.30
N ARG A 314 5.26 -15.80 41.35
CA ARG A 314 6.27 -14.79 40.95
C ARG A 314 5.86 -14.14 39.63
N THR A 315 5.86 -12.82 39.54
CA THR A 315 5.68 -12.11 38.26
C THR A 315 6.82 -12.43 37.29
N LEU A 316 6.46 -12.84 36.08
CA LEU A 316 7.37 -13.12 34.96
C LEU A 316 7.43 -11.96 33.97
N ASP A 317 6.28 -11.38 33.65
CA ASP A 317 6.15 -10.29 32.69
C ASP A 317 4.87 -9.50 32.94
N GLU A 318 4.87 -8.24 32.51
CA GLU A 318 3.68 -7.40 32.48
C GLU A 318 3.63 -6.62 31.17
N GLY A 319 2.43 -6.43 30.63
CA GLY A 319 2.32 -5.67 29.40
C GLY A 319 0.91 -5.42 28.95
N THR A 320 0.81 -4.92 27.72
CA THR A 320 -0.43 -4.57 27.03
C THR A 320 -0.44 -5.29 25.69
N LEU A 321 -1.56 -5.91 25.36
CA LEU A 321 -1.75 -6.52 24.06
C LEU A 321 -2.15 -5.47 23.00
N GLY A 322 -3.07 -4.58 23.31
CA GLY A 322 -3.69 -3.76 22.27
C GLY A 322 -4.64 -4.56 21.38
N GLU A 323 -5.48 -3.85 20.64
CA GLU A 323 -6.50 -4.43 19.76
C GLU A 323 -5.91 -5.48 18.80
N LEU A 324 -4.77 -5.21 18.16
CA LEU A 324 -4.17 -6.15 17.20
C LEU A 324 -3.88 -7.50 17.86
N LYS A 325 -3.14 -7.51 18.99
CA LYS A 325 -2.72 -8.77 19.59
C LYS A 325 -3.90 -9.45 20.29
N THR A 326 -4.89 -8.70 20.79
CA THR A 326 -6.18 -9.25 21.23
C THR A 326 -6.87 -10.02 20.11
N ARG A 327 -7.00 -9.44 18.90
CA ARG A 327 -7.55 -10.13 17.73
C ARG A 327 -6.80 -11.42 17.43
N VAL A 328 -5.46 -11.40 17.46
CA VAL A 328 -4.62 -12.60 17.21
C VAL A 328 -4.85 -13.71 18.24
N VAL A 329 -5.10 -13.35 19.50
CA VAL A 329 -5.50 -14.32 20.53
C VAL A 329 -6.88 -14.88 20.21
N LEU A 330 -7.84 -14.03 19.85
CA LEU A 330 -9.21 -14.42 19.52
C LEU A 330 -9.34 -15.23 18.22
N ASP A 331 -8.39 -15.14 17.29
CA ASP A 331 -8.34 -15.98 16.08
C ASP A 331 -8.31 -17.49 16.43
N ARG A 332 -7.89 -17.84 17.66
CA ARG A 332 -7.98 -19.21 18.19
C ARG A 332 -9.38 -19.62 18.60
N CYS A 333 -10.18 -18.66 19.04
CA CYS A 333 -11.51 -18.94 19.59
C CYS A 333 -12.61 -18.81 18.54
N SER A 334 -12.54 -17.76 17.71
CA SER A 334 -13.70 -17.34 16.93
C SER A 334 -13.29 -16.84 15.55
N PRO A 335 -14.05 -17.19 14.49
CA PRO A 335 -13.89 -16.55 13.18
C PRO A 335 -14.35 -15.08 13.18
N LEU A 336 -15.02 -14.60 14.25
CA LEU A 336 -15.44 -13.22 14.45
C LEU A 336 -14.42 -12.43 15.30
N SER A 337 -13.18 -12.88 15.40
CA SER A 337 -12.11 -12.29 16.21
C SER A 337 -11.88 -10.79 15.97
N ALA A 338 -11.97 -10.34 14.70
CA ALA A 338 -11.79 -8.94 14.35
C ALA A 338 -12.92 -8.07 14.93
N ALA A 339 -14.18 -8.50 14.80
CA ALA A 339 -15.32 -7.79 15.38
C ALA A 339 -15.24 -7.78 16.91
N ALA A 340 -14.97 -8.93 17.51
CA ALA A 340 -14.85 -9.08 18.96
C ALA A 340 -13.63 -8.36 19.59
N ALA A 341 -12.69 -7.85 18.77
CA ALA A 341 -11.58 -7.01 19.23
C ALA A 341 -11.81 -5.51 18.98
N ALA A 342 -12.74 -5.13 18.08
CA ALA A 342 -12.84 -3.77 17.56
C ALA A 342 -13.21 -2.70 18.61
N GLY A 343 -13.95 -3.09 19.66
CA GLY A 343 -14.28 -2.21 20.78
C GLY A 343 -13.27 -2.23 21.93
N TRP A 344 -12.05 -2.71 21.69
CA TRP A 344 -10.99 -2.71 22.71
C TRP A 344 -10.70 -1.27 23.14
N GLY A 345 -10.81 -0.97 24.43
CA GLY A 345 -10.53 0.36 24.97
C GLY A 345 -9.30 0.42 25.90
N GLY A 346 -8.63 -0.72 26.14
CA GLY A 346 -7.45 -0.82 27.00
C GLY A 346 -7.25 -2.21 27.58
N ASP A 347 -5.99 -2.62 27.79
CA ASP A 347 -5.68 -3.86 28.51
C ASP A 347 -4.35 -3.83 29.27
N ARG A 348 -4.28 -4.70 30.28
CA ARG A 348 -3.06 -4.97 31.04
C ARG A 348 -3.03 -6.43 31.48
N TYR A 349 -1.92 -7.12 31.21
CA TYR A 349 -1.69 -8.48 31.65
C TYR A 349 -0.52 -8.57 32.63
N THR A 350 -0.56 -9.61 33.45
CA THR A 350 0.56 -10.10 34.26
C THR A 350 0.72 -11.60 34.02
N LEU A 351 1.91 -12.02 33.62
CA LEU A 351 2.29 -13.43 33.56
C LEU A 351 2.94 -13.82 34.87
N VAL A 352 2.60 -15.00 35.38
CA VAL A 352 3.09 -15.47 36.67
C VAL A 352 3.65 -16.88 36.58
N ALA A 353 4.73 -17.16 37.32
CA ALA A 353 5.21 -18.50 37.58
C ALA A 353 4.54 -19.05 38.85
N ALA A 354 3.93 -20.22 38.72
CA ALA A 354 3.40 -20.99 39.81
C ALA A 354 4.52 -21.71 40.59
N PRO A 355 4.34 -22.00 41.89
CA PRO A 355 5.33 -22.75 42.69
C PRO A 355 5.73 -24.11 42.12
N ASN A 356 4.85 -24.74 41.32
CA ASN A 356 5.08 -26.02 40.68
C ASN A 356 5.80 -25.92 39.32
N GLY A 357 6.23 -24.72 38.91
CA GLY A 357 6.89 -24.47 37.62
C GLY A 357 5.94 -24.19 36.44
N GLY A 358 4.62 -24.18 36.67
CA GLY A 358 3.63 -23.79 35.67
C GLY A 358 3.57 -22.29 35.43
N VAL A 359 2.91 -21.87 34.35
CA VAL A 359 2.65 -20.46 34.01
C VAL A 359 1.17 -20.13 34.20
N GLY A 360 0.90 -18.95 34.73
CA GLY A 360 -0.44 -18.36 34.81
C GLY A 360 -0.54 -17.05 34.05
N LEU A 361 -1.75 -16.74 33.58
CA LEU A 361 -2.13 -15.48 32.95
C LEU A 361 -3.19 -14.80 33.79
N LEU A 362 -2.97 -13.52 34.08
CA LEU A 362 -3.95 -12.60 34.65
C LEU A 362 -4.11 -11.47 33.64
N TRP A 363 -5.30 -11.30 33.08
CA TRP A 363 -5.53 -10.32 32.02
C TRP A 363 -6.77 -9.48 32.32
N SER A 364 -6.54 -8.17 32.43
CA SER A 364 -7.56 -7.16 32.63
C SER A 364 -7.82 -6.43 31.32
N THR A 365 -9.04 -6.43 30.83
CA THR A 365 -9.45 -5.68 29.64
C THR A 365 -10.56 -4.68 29.96
N ALA A 366 -10.65 -3.64 29.16
CA ALA A 366 -11.70 -2.65 29.14
C ALA A 366 -12.18 -2.44 27.68
N TRP A 367 -13.46 -2.15 27.53
CA TRP A 367 -14.13 -2.05 26.25
C TRP A 367 -14.95 -0.75 26.15
N ASP A 368 -15.18 -0.28 24.93
CA ASP A 368 -15.89 0.98 24.69
C ASP A 368 -17.35 0.93 25.16
N SER A 369 -17.98 -0.24 25.01
CA SER A 369 -19.34 -0.50 25.47
C SER A 369 -19.48 -1.88 26.15
N GLU A 370 -20.58 -2.05 26.87
CA GLU A 370 -20.95 -3.36 27.42
C GLU A 370 -21.22 -4.40 26.31
N SER A 371 -21.63 -3.95 25.12
CA SER A 371 -21.80 -4.82 23.95
C SER A 371 -20.45 -5.36 23.48
N ASP A 372 -19.45 -4.51 23.37
CA ASP A 372 -18.10 -4.90 22.94
C ASP A 372 -17.48 -5.89 23.95
N ALA A 373 -17.66 -5.64 25.25
CA ALA A 373 -17.25 -6.58 26.30
C ALA A 373 -17.95 -7.95 26.16
N ALA A 374 -19.25 -7.96 25.84
CA ALA A 374 -20.01 -9.18 25.63
C ALA A 374 -19.55 -9.94 24.37
N GLU A 375 -19.21 -9.24 23.29
CA GLU A 375 -18.66 -9.85 22.07
C GLU A 375 -17.31 -10.52 22.33
N PHE A 376 -16.44 -9.89 23.11
CA PHE A 376 -15.18 -10.48 23.55
C PHE A 376 -15.39 -11.75 24.39
N VAL A 377 -16.29 -11.70 25.38
CA VAL A 377 -16.62 -12.86 26.23
C VAL A 377 -17.18 -13.99 25.37
N ALA A 378 -18.14 -13.69 24.50
CA ALA A 378 -18.73 -14.67 23.59
C ALA A 378 -17.67 -15.28 22.65
N ALA A 379 -16.70 -14.50 22.19
CA ALA A 379 -15.59 -15.02 21.41
C ALA A 379 -14.69 -15.94 22.24
N MET A 380 -14.33 -15.59 23.48
CA MET A 380 -13.50 -16.42 24.36
C MET A 380 -14.19 -17.74 24.78
N GLU A 381 -15.51 -17.72 24.92
CA GLU A 381 -16.32 -18.86 25.35
C GLU A 381 -16.93 -19.66 24.18
N SER A 382 -16.70 -19.23 22.94
CA SER A 382 -17.28 -19.83 21.72
C SER A 382 -16.97 -21.32 21.57
N GLN A 383 -15.81 -21.76 22.05
CA GLN A 383 -15.34 -23.13 21.99
C GLN A 383 -14.72 -23.54 23.33
N PRO A 384 -15.16 -24.68 23.93
CA PRO A 384 -14.51 -25.23 25.11
C PRO A 384 -13.01 -25.46 24.85
N GLY A 385 -12.16 -24.84 25.66
CA GLY A 385 -10.71 -24.95 25.50
C GLY A 385 -10.15 -24.14 24.34
N CYS A 386 -10.75 -22.97 24.01
CA CYS A 386 -10.21 -22.04 23.00
C CYS A 386 -8.68 -21.90 23.10
N LEU A 387 -8.17 -21.62 24.30
CA LEU A 387 -6.73 -21.61 24.56
C LEU A 387 -6.32 -22.99 25.10
N ARG A 388 -5.57 -23.74 24.30
CA ARG A 388 -5.20 -25.13 24.58
C ARG A 388 -4.24 -25.23 25.76
N ALA A 389 -4.31 -26.30 26.54
CA ALA A 389 -3.21 -26.65 27.44
C ALA A 389 -1.91 -26.88 26.64
N LEU A 390 -0.80 -26.32 27.09
CA LEU A 390 0.48 -26.33 26.36
C LEU A 390 1.65 -26.67 27.28
N SER A 391 2.72 -27.19 26.69
CA SER A 391 4.00 -27.40 27.35
C SER A 391 5.14 -27.11 26.39
N LEU A 392 6.16 -26.40 26.86
CA LEU A 392 7.39 -26.12 26.12
C LEU A 392 8.58 -26.33 27.05
N GLY A 393 9.36 -27.39 26.82
CA GLY A 393 10.39 -27.82 27.74
C GLY A 393 9.80 -28.24 29.09
N ALA A 394 10.34 -27.69 30.19
CA ALA A 394 9.84 -27.96 31.55
C ALA A 394 8.66 -27.05 31.96
N THR A 395 8.30 -26.06 31.14
CA THR A 395 7.25 -25.08 31.43
C THR A 395 5.93 -25.50 30.82
N SER A 396 4.84 -25.42 31.58
CA SER A 396 3.49 -25.77 31.12
C SER A 396 2.44 -24.78 31.59
N ILE A 397 1.29 -24.78 30.91
CA ILE A 397 0.10 -24.05 31.33
C ILE A 397 -1.14 -24.92 31.09
N GLU A 398 -2.02 -24.95 32.08
CA GLU A 398 -3.29 -25.68 32.00
C GLU A 398 -4.29 -24.98 31.06
N GLY A 399 -5.26 -25.75 30.57
CA GLY A 399 -6.29 -25.26 29.62
C GLY A 399 -7.49 -24.57 30.28
N GLY A 400 -7.60 -24.59 31.61
CA GLY A 400 -8.72 -23.97 32.33
C GLY A 400 -8.66 -22.44 32.26
N ILE A 401 -9.76 -21.81 31.86
CA ILE A 401 -9.91 -20.36 31.73
C ILE A 401 -11.12 -19.91 32.56
N VAL A 402 -10.94 -18.87 33.35
CA VAL A 402 -12.02 -18.13 34.03
C VAL A 402 -12.17 -16.79 33.33
N VAL A 403 -13.36 -16.53 32.79
CA VAL A 403 -13.73 -15.26 32.17
C VAL A 403 -14.86 -14.63 32.98
N ARG A 404 -14.67 -13.43 33.51
CA ARG A 404 -15.68 -12.70 34.31
C ARG A 404 -15.81 -11.29 33.76
N ALA A 405 -17.04 -10.85 33.53
CA ALA A 405 -17.32 -9.51 33.04
C ALA A 405 -18.13 -8.71 34.08
N GLU A 406 -17.82 -7.42 34.18
CA GLU A 406 -18.60 -6.44 34.93
C GLU A 406 -18.65 -5.14 34.12
N LYS A 407 -19.84 -4.81 33.60
CA LYS A 407 -20.04 -3.68 32.67
C LYS A 407 -19.08 -3.80 31.48
N THR A 408 -18.20 -2.81 31.29
CA THR A 408 -17.20 -2.74 30.22
C THR A 408 -15.87 -3.41 30.57
N ARG A 409 -15.73 -4.01 31.76
CA ARG A 409 -14.49 -4.68 32.20
C ARG A 409 -14.62 -6.17 32.04
N VAL A 410 -13.56 -6.83 31.58
CA VAL A 410 -13.46 -8.30 31.56
C VAL A 410 -12.14 -8.73 32.19
N ALA A 411 -12.21 -9.72 33.07
CA ALA A 411 -11.07 -10.41 33.65
C ALA A 411 -10.96 -11.80 33.02
N VAL A 412 -9.77 -12.12 32.49
CA VAL A 412 -9.42 -13.44 31.98
C VAL A 412 -8.28 -14.00 32.82
N VAL A 413 -8.51 -15.14 33.46
CA VAL A 413 -7.52 -15.82 34.30
C VAL A 413 -7.32 -17.24 33.80
N ARG A 414 -6.06 -17.67 33.67
CA ARG A 414 -5.69 -18.99 33.14
C ARG A 414 -4.48 -19.56 33.86
N GLY A 415 -4.40 -20.89 34.00
CA GLY A 415 -3.25 -21.58 34.59
C GLY A 415 -3.19 -21.50 36.13
N LEU A 416 -4.28 -21.11 36.77
CA LEU A 416 -4.47 -21.08 38.22
C LEU A 416 -5.54 -22.11 38.61
N SER A 417 -5.49 -22.63 39.84
CA SER A 417 -6.55 -23.49 40.38
C SER A 417 -7.88 -22.75 40.47
N GLY A 418 -9.01 -23.44 40.34
CA GLY A 418 -10.33 -22.81 40.19
C GLY A 418 -10.66 -21.76 41.26
N THR A 419 -10.43 -22.04 42.55
CA THR A 419 -10.69 -21.08 43.63
C THR A 419 -9.77 -19.86 43.58
N LEU A 420 -8.50 -20.06 43.22
CA LEU A 420 -7.54 -18.97 43.09
C LEU A 420 -7.81 -18.13 41.85
N ALA A 421 -8.24 -18.77 40.75
CA ALA A 421 -8.60 -18.10 39.50
C ALA A 421 -9.81 -17.17 39.68
N GLU A 422 -10.85 -17.61 40.38
CA GLU A 422 -12.01 -16.76 40.71
C GLU A 422 -11.63 -15.58 41.60
N ALA A 423 -10.80 -15.81 42.62
CA ALA A 423 -10.33 -14.74 43.50
C ALA A 423 -9.50 -13.71 42.72
N ALA A 424 -8.64 -14.17 41.81
CA ALA A 424 -7.85 -13.29 40.95
C ALA A 424 -8.71 -12.52 39.95
N ALA A 425 -9.73 -13.17 39.36
CA ALA A 425 -10.68 -12.50 38.46
C ALA A 425 -11.44 -11.39 39.18
N LYS A 426 -11.91 -11.66 40.41
CA LYS A 426 -12.54 -10.64 41.26
C LYS A 426 -11.58 -9.49 41.57
N GLN A 427 -10.33 -9.79 41.94
CA GLN A 427 -9.32 -8.78 42.22
C GLN A 427 -9.05 -7.87 41.01
N ILE A 428 -9.08 -8.41 39.79
CA ILE A 428 -8.93 -7.65 38.55
C ILE A 428 -10.11 -6.69 38.36
N LEU A 429 -11.35 -7.17 38.53
CA LEU A 429 -12.55 -6.37 38.35
C LEU A 429 -12.69 -5.27 39.43
N ASP A 430 -12.29 -5.57 40.66
CA ASP A 430 -12.27 -4.60 41.76
C ASP A 430 -11.16 -3.52 41.60
N ALA A 431 -10.19 -3.73 40.70
CA ALA A 431 -9.07 -2.80 40.54
C ALA A 431 -9.52 -1.48 39.88
N PRO A 432 -9.03 -0.33 40.38
CA PRO A 432 -9.43 0.98 39.87
C PRO A 432 -9.00 1.16 38.41
N VAL A 433 -9.86 1.83 37.64
CA VAL A 433 -9.57 2.31 36.27
C VAL A 433 -9.33 3.80 36.34
N ALA A 434 -8.25 4.27 35.75
CA ALA A 434 -8.02 5.69 35.57
C ALA A 434 -8.44 6.12 34.16
N ALA A 435 -9.06 7.29 34.08
CA ALA A 435 -9.35 7.92 32.80
C ALA A 435 -8.05 8.15 32.01
N PRO A 436 -8.12 8.15 30.67
CA PRO A 436 -6.95 8.43 29.86
C PRO A 436 -6.38 9.82 30.18
N ALA A 437 -5.06 9.91 30.30
CA ALA A 437 -4.38 11.19 30.49
C ALA A 437 -4.03 11.80 29.13
N GLY A 438 -4.43 13.05 28.89
CA GLY A 438 -3.91 13.89 27.80
C GLY A 438 -4.98 14.71 27.08
N PRO A 439 -4.60 15.85 26.47
CA PRO A 439 -5.50 16.59 25.60
C PRO A 439 -5.75 15.83 24.28
N PRO A 440 -6.92 15.99 23.64
CA PRO A 440 -7.20 15.38 22.35
C PRO A 440 -6.22 15.87 21.27
N VAL A 441 -5.94 15.01 20.29
CA VAL A 441 -4.95 15.22 19.24
C VAL A 441 -5.66 15.59 17.92
N VAL A 442 -5.34 16.79 17.41
CA VAL A 442 -5.68 17.36 16.08
C VAL A 442 -7.15 17.67 15.73
N HIS A 443 -7.78 18.58 16.48
CA HIS A 443 -8.80 19.45 15.88
C HIS A 443 -8.15 20.41 14.85
N PRO A 444 -8.74 20.70 13.67
CA PRO A 444 -10.13 20.46 13.23
C PRO A 444 -10.27 19.46 12.07
N TYR A 445 -9.44 18.42 11.99
CA TYR A 445 -9.50 17.49 10.85
C TYR A 445 -10.62 16.46 11.00
N GLN A 446 -11.21 16.06 9.87
CA GLN A 446 -12.20 14.99 9.79
C GLN A 446 -11.83 14.06 8.63
N LEU A 447 -12.01 12.75 8.83
CA LEU A 447 -11.87 11.80 7.73
C LEU A 447 -13.03 11.99 6.77
N SER A 448 -12.70 12.22 5.50
CA SER A 448 -13.73 12.26 4.46
C SER A 448 -14.21 10.84 4.16
N PRO A 449 -15.52 10.57 4.11
CA PRO A 449 -16.02 9.27 3.70
C PRO A 449 -15.43 8.84 2.37
N ARG A 450 -15.06 7.56 2.26
CA ARG A 450 -14.55 7.00 1.01
C ARG A 450 -15.70 6.84 0.01
N ALA A 451 -15.89 7.84 -0.84
CA ALA A 451 -16.78 7.71 -2.00
C ALA A 451 -16.19 6.70 -2.99
N PRO A 452 -17.00 5.79 -3.57
CA PRO A 452 -16.55 4.92 -4.66
C PRO A 452 -16.06 5.76 -5.84
N LEU A 453 -14.93 5.38 -6.44
CA LEU A 453 -14.48 6.03 -7.68
C LEU A 453 -15.53 5.83 -8.77
N PRO A 454 -15.78 6.84 -9.63
CA PRO A 454 -16.76 6.72 -10.68
C PRO A 454 -16.37 5.59 -11.63
N GLN A 455 -17.34 4.75 -11.98
CA GLN A 455 -17.12 3.68 -12.93
C GLN A 455 -17.06 4.24 -14.35
N ARG A 456 -16.19 3.66 -15.18
CA ARG A 456 -16.07 4.06 -16.57
C ARG A 456 -17.36 3.70 -17.32
N GLU A 457 -18.00 4.72 -17.88
CA GLU A 457 -19.16 4.55 -18.76
C GLU A 457 -18.74 4.59 -20.24
N ARG A 458 -19.34 3.73 -21.06
CA ARG A 458 -19.15 3.79 -22.51
C ARG A 458 -19.93 4.98 -23.07
N GLY A 459 -19.35 5.64 -24.07
CA GLY A 459 -20.11 6.59 -24.90
C GLY A 459 -21.19 5.88 -25.73
N TRP A 460 -22.03 6.65 -26.39
CA TRP A 460 -23.10 6.16 -27.26
C TRP A 460 -23.24 7.02 -28.53
N LEU A 461 -23.98 6.52 -29.51
CA LEU A 461 -24.27 7.20 -30.78
C LEU A 461 -25.77 7.47 -30.91
N VAL A 462 -26.11 8.63 -31.46
CA VAL A 462 -27.45 8.96 -31.96
C VAL A 462 -27.30 9.45 -33.39
N GLY A 463 -27.64 8.60 -34.36
CA GLY A 463 -27.32 8.85 -35.77
C GLY A 463 -25.79 9.00 -35.96
N HIS A 464 -25.36 10.18 -36.41
CA HIS A 464 -23.94 10.51 -36.57
C HIS A 464 -23.33 11.24 -35.37
N ASP A 465 -24.09 11.53 -34.31
CA ASP A 465 -23.56 12.25 -33.16
C ASP A 465 -23.12 11.27 -32.05
N TYR A 466 -21.89 11.41 -31.60
CA TYR A 466 -21.27 10.70 -30.48
C TYR A 466 -21.40 11.50 -29.20
N PHE A 467 -21.70 10.81 -28.10
CA PHE A 467 -21.79 11.39 -26.76
C PHE A 467 -21.05 10.53 -25.74
N SER A 468 -20.41 11.17 -24.78
CA SER A 468 -19.83 10.52 -23.61
C SER A 468 -20.06 11.35 -22.36
N ARG A 469 -20.83 10.79 -21.40
CA ARG A 469 -20.96 11.35 -20.05
C ARG A 469 -19.65 11.23 -19.29
N TRP A 470 -19.01 10.06 -19.39
CA TRP A 470 -17.72 9.77 -18.77
C TRP A 470 -16.67 10.85 -19.06
N LEU A 471 -16.55 11.23 -20.33
CA LEU A 471 -15.58 12.23 -20.79
C LEU A 471 -16.12 13.67 -20.75
N GLY A 472 -17.44 13.86 -20.69
CA GLY A 472 -18.06 15.18 -20.81
C GLY A 472 -17.98 15.79 -22.21
N VAL A 473 -17.93 14.95 -23.26
CA VAL A 473 -17.75 15.42 -24.65
C VAL A 473 -18.81 14.87 -25.59
N ALA A 474 -19.11 15.64 -26.63
CA ALA A 474 -19.86 15.19 -27.79
C ALA A 474 -19.08 15.50 -29.07
N GLY A 475 -19.23 14.69 -30.11
CA GLY A 475 -18.59 14.88 -31.43
C GLY A 475 -19.44 14.29 -32.54
N ARG A 476 -19.04 14.43 -33.80
CA ARG A 476 -19.81 13.94 -34.96
C ARG A 476 -18.98 12.98 -35.81
N ILE A 477 -19.51 11.80 -36.09
CA ILE A 477 -18.94 10.82 -37.01
C ILE A 477 -19.15 11.31 -38.46
N PRO A 478 -18.08 11.46 -39.26
CA PRO A 478 -18.23 11.88 -40.65
C PRO A 478 -19.08 10.92 -41.47
N PHE A 479 -19.78 11.44 -42.47
CA PHE A 479 -20.64 10.62 -43.32
C PHE A 479 -19.84 9.56 -44.09
N GLY A 480 -20.37 8.33 -44.15
CA GLY A 480 -19.70 7.19 -44.80
C GLY A 480 -18.50 6.62 -44.03
N VAL A 481 -18.27 7.04 -42.79
CA VAL A 481 -17.23 6.48 -41.91
C VAL A 481 -17.89 5.62 -40.81
N ASN A 482 -17.38 4.41 -40.61
CA ASN A 482 -17.88 3.50 -39.59
C ASN A 482 -17.35 3.89 -38.21
N ALA A 483 -18.12 3.64 -37.14
CA ALA A 483 -17.73 3.90 -35.76
C ALA A 483 -17.87 2.68 -34.86
N VAL A 484 -16.93 2.48 -33.95
CA VAL A 484 -16.91 1.41 -32.93
C VAL A 484 -16.60 2.03 -31.56
N LEU A 485 -17.32 1.61 -30.53
CA LEU A 485 -17.25 2.17 -29.18
C LEU A 485 -16.61 1.20 -28.18
N GLY A 486 -15.80 1.72 -27.26
CA GLY A 486 -15.42 1.02 -26.02
C GLY A 486 -14.61 -0.28 -26.19
N TYR A 487 -13.74 -0.36 -27.20
CA TYR A 487 -12.93 -1.55 -27.50
C TYR A 487 -11.47 -1.35 -27.05
N GLU A 488 -10.91 -2.29 -26.29
CA GLU A 488 -9.48 -2.33 -25.89
C GLU A 488 -8.89 -1.04 -25.31
N GLY A 489 -9.66 -0.31 -24.50
CA GLY A 489 -9.20 0.95 -23.91
C GLY A 489 -9.40 2.20 -24.79
N ILE A 490 -9.86 2.03 -26.03
CA ILE A 490 -10.30 3.11 -26.93
C ILE A 490 -11.74 3.50 -26.59
N GLU A 491 -12.02 4.80 -26.54
CA GLU A 491 -13.35 5.34 -26.27
C GLU A 491 -14.22 5.32 -27.53
N LEU A 492 -13.65 5.78 -28.64
CA LEU A 492 -14.29 5.81 -29.96
C LEU A 492 -13.24 5.55 -31.04
N ARG A 493 -13.49 4.56 -31.91
CA ARG A 493 -12.73 4.34 -33.14
C ARG A 493 -13.62 4.67 -34.33
N ILE A 494 -13.10 5.41 -35.29
CA ILE A 494 -13.73 5.62 -36.59
C ILE A 494 -12.85 5.06 -37.70
N SER A 495 -13.45 4.51 -38.75
CA SER A 495 -12.68 3.98 -39.86
C SER A 495 -13.46 3.91 -41.16
N ARG A 496 -12.77 4.21 -42.26
CA ARG A 496 -13.21 3.96 -43.64
C ARG A 496 -12.02 3.38 -44.42
N PRO A 497 -11.90 2.04 -44.48
CA PRO A 497 -10.70 1.36 -44.97
C PRO A 497 -10.36 1.60 -46.45
N ASP A 498 -11.36 1.77 -47.31
CA ASP A 498 -11.21 1.94 -48.77
C ASP A 498 -10.36 3.16 -49.16
N VAL A 499 -10.38 4.21 -48.34
CA VAL A 499 -9.61 5.45 -48.56
C VAL A 499 -8.63 5.75 -47.41
N LEU A 500 -8.36 4.74 -46.58
CA LEU A 500 -7.52 4.80 -45.38
C LEU A 500 -7.84 6.03 -44.50
N VAL A 501 -9.07 6.11 -43.98
CA VAL A 501 -9.39 7.00 -42.86
C VAL A 501 -9.44 6.14 -41.61
N SER A 502 -8.62 6.45 -40.62
CA SER A 502 -8.64 5.78 -39.31
C SER A 502 -8.45 6.80 -38.21
N GLY A 503 -9.39 6.85 -37.25
CA GLY A 503 -9.36 7.74 -36.12
C GLY A 503 -9.62 6.98 -34.82
N ALA A 504 -8.94 7.35 -33.74
CA ALA A 504 -9.20 6.80 -32.42
C ALA A 504 -9.12 7.90 -31.36
N LEU A 505 -10.11 7.92 -30.46
CA LEU A 505 -10.14 8.74 -29.27
C LEU A 505 -9.90 7.83 -28.06
N PHE A 506 -8.92 8.16 -27.23
CA PHE A 506 -8.68 7.48 -25.95
C PHE A 506 -8.21 8.47 -24.88
N VAL A 507 -8.22 8.01 -23.62
CA VAL A 507 -7.73 8.79 -22.48
C VAL A 507 -6.33 8.34 -22.10
N SER A 508 -5.38 9.26 -22.08
CA SER A 508 -4.11 9.09 -21.38
C SER A 508 -4.29 9.50 -19.93
N ASP A 509 -3.82 8.65 -19.01
CA ASP A 509 -3.85 8.92 -17.57
C ASP A 509 -2.51 9.48 -17.04
N LEU A 510 -1.59 9.81 -17.95
CA LEU A 510 -0.33 10.48 -17.62
C LEU A 510 -0.58 11.97 -17.37
N VAL A 511 0.12 12.53 -16.39
CA VAL A 511 0.21 13.98 -16.19
C VAL A 511 0.83 14.64 -17.42
N THR A 512 0.43 15.87 -17.71
CA THR A 512 0.81 16.55 -18.94
C THR A 512 2.05 17.41 -18.81
N THR A 513 3.03 16.99 -18.00
CA THR A 513 4.34 17.68 -17.95
C THR A 513 5.16 17.34 -19.19
N PRO A 514 6.14 18.18 -19.61
CA PRO A 514 6.92 17.92 -20.82
C PRO A 514 7.53 16.52 -20.89
N ARG A 515 8.08 16.00 -19.78
CA ARG A 515 8.61 14.62 -19.69
C ARG A 515 7.58 13.57 -20.08
N PHE A 516 6.36 13.67 -19.56
CA PHE A 516 5.32 12.67 -19.78
C PHE A 516 4.53 12.87 -21.07
N GLN A 517 4.51 14.09 -21.62
CA GLN A 517 4.07 14.35 -22.99
C GLN A 517 4.99 13.64 -23.99
N GLU A 518 6.31 13.80 -23.85
CA GLU A 518 7.28 13.09 -24.68
C GLU A 518 7.15 11.58 -24.54
N LYS A 519 7.00 11.09 -23.29
CA LYS A 519 6.75 9.67 -23.04
C LYS A 519 5.49 9.17 -23.76
N LEU A 520 4.38 9.89 -23.66
CA LEU A 520 3.13 9.51 -24.33
C LEU A 520 3.33 9.39 -25.85
N PHE A 521 3.97 10.38 -26.46
CA PHE A 521 4.22 10.35 -27.90
C PHE A 521 5.22 9.26 -28.30
N ALA A 522 6.21 8.96 -27.46
CA ALA A 522 7.12 7.83 -27.68
C ALA A 522 6.40 6.48 -27.57
N ASP A 523 5.50 6.31 -26.60
CA ASP A 523 4.65 5.12 -26.46
C ASP A 523 3.76 4.93 -27.70
N VAL A 524 3.19 6.02 -28.23
CA VAL A 524 2.44 6.01 -29.49
C VAL A 524 3.33 5.58 -30.66
N ALA A 525 4.50 6.20 -30.84
CA ALA A 525 5.44 5.86 -31.90
C ALA A 525 5.89 4.40 -31.84
N GLY A 526 6.16 3.87 -30.64
CA GLY A 526 6.50 2.46 -30.44
C GLY A 526 5.33 1.52 -30.79
N GLY A 527 4.09 1.90 -30.47
CA GLY A 527 2.90 1.18 -30.91
C GLY A 527 2.75 1.16 -32.42
N LEU A 528 3.00 2.29 -33.09
CA LEU A 528 2.99 2.40 -34.55
C LEU A 528 4.07 1.51 -35.17
N ALA A 529 5.29 1.50 -34.61
CA ALA A 529 6.39 0.71 -35.13
C ALA A 529 6.10 -0.81 -35.08
N LYS A 530 5.44 -1.29 -34.02
CA LYS A 530 4.98 -2.68 -33.94
C LYS A 530 3.95 -3.03 -35.02
N GLY A 531 3.08 -2.10 -35.37
CA GLY A 531 2.06 -2.27 -36.41
C GLY A 531 2.55 -2.00 -37.84
N ALA A 532 3.76 -1.46 -38.02
CA ALA A 532 4.30 -1.05 -39.32
C ALA A 532 5.05 -2.16 -40.06
N GLU A 533 5.00 -3.41 -39.59
CA GLU A 533 5.59 -4.60 -40.23
C GLU A 533 7.06 -4.42 -40.64
N GLY A 534 7.86 -3.77 -39.78
CA GLY A 534 9.28 -3.52 -40.00
C GLY A 534 9.61 -2.25 -40.79
N LYS A 535 8.61 -1.48 -41.24
CA LYS A 535 8.84 -0.14 -41.83
C LYS A 535 9.16 0.89 -40.74
N PRO A 536 10.10 1.82 -40.97
CA PRO A 536 10.50 2.79 -39.96
C PRO A 536 9.40 3.82 -39.72
N VAL A 537 9.18 4.21 -38.46
CA VAL A 537 8.27 5.29 -38.09
C VAL A 537 9.09 6.57 -37.94
N VAL A 538 8.95 7.51 -38.87
CA VAL A 538 9.80 8.71 -38.95
C VAL A 538 9.04 9.92 -38.40
N PRO A 539 9.53 10.61 -37.37
CA PRO A 539 8.93 11.86 -36.90
C PRO A 539 8.96 12.93 -38.00
N ALA A 540 7.83 13.59 -38.25
CA ALA A 540 7.70 14.58 -39.33
C ALA A 540 7.52 16.01 -38.82
N ARG A 541 6.64 16.21 -37.83
CA ARG A 541 6.29 17.53 -37.30
C ARG A 541 5.82 17.40 -35.86
N THR A 542 6.08 18.42 -35.06
CA THR A 542 5.46 18.59 -33.74
C THR A 542 5.14 20.06 -33.51
N GLY A 543 4.12 20.36 -32.71
CA GLY A 543 3.79 21.74 -32.40
C GLY A 543 2.50 21.87 -31.58
N PRO A 544 2.17 23.10 -31.15
CA PRO A 544 0.88 23.39 -30.55
C PRO A 544 -0.25 23.28 -31.57
N VAL A 545 -1.44 22.92 -31.10
CA VAL A 545 -2.66 22.87 -31.91
C VAL A 545 -3.85 23.40 -31.11
N ALA A 546 -4.71 24.18 -31.76
CA ALA A 546 -5.98 24.61 -31.18
C ALA A 546 -7.08 23.62 -31.55
N THR A 547 -7.84 23.17 -30.56
CA THR A 547 -9.02 22.32 -30.74
C THR A 547 -10.22 22.97 -30.05
N PRO A 548 -11.46 22.59 -30.39
CA PRO A 548 -12.63 23.09 -29.67
C PRO A 548 -12.68 22.65 -28.20
N LEU A 549 -11.92 21.61 -27.84
CA LEU A 549 -11.80 21.11 -26.46
C LEU A 549 -10.70 21.84 -25.67
N GLY A 550 -9.92 22.72 -26.33
CA GLY A 550 -8.85 23.49 -25.72
C GLY A 550 -7.53 23.43 -26.51
N ALA A 551 -6.50 24.07 -25.97
CA ALA A 551 -5.14 23.99 -26.51
C ALA A 551 -4.57 22.57 -26.31
N GLY A 552 -3.87 22.07 -27.31
CA GLY A 552 -3.21 20.77 -27.28
C GLY A 552 -1.84 20.78 -27.93
N LEU A 553 -1.23 19.60 -27.97
CA LEU A 553 0.01 19.33 -28.69
C LEU A 553 -0.23 18.28 -29.76
N GLU A 554 0.41 18.44 -30.89
CA GLU A 554 0.39 17.45 -31.96
C GLU A 554 1.78 16.90 -32.26
N ARG A 555 1.79 15.63 -32.68
CA ARG A 555 2.95 14.99 -33.27
C ARG A 555 2.56 14.18 -34.49
N TRP A 556 3.40 14.26 -35.50
CA TRP A 556 3.22 13.65 -36.80
C TRP A 556 4.34 12.66 -37.07
N TRP A 557 3.98 11.56 -37.73
CA TRP A 557 4.90 10.55 -38.22
C TRP A 557 4.53 10.12 -39.64
N THR A 558 5.53 9.69 -40.40
CA THR A 558 5.36 8.95 -41.65
C THR A 558 5.83 7.51 -41.48
N ILE A 559 5.24 6.58 -42.24
CA ILE A 559 5.59 5.15 -42.17
C ILE A 559 6.46 4.79 -43.38
N GLY A 560 7.78 4.72 -43.18
CA GLY A 560 8.76 4.39 -44.22
C GLY A 560 8.65 5.28 -45.44
N ASP A 561 8.75 4.64 -46.60
CA ASP A 561 8.52 5.17 -47.94
C ASP A 561 7.04 5.12 -48.37
N THR A 562 6.12 4.81 -47.45
CA THR A 562 4.70 4.84 -47.75
C THR A 562 4.14 6.26 -47.71
N SER A 563 3.02 6.45 -48.39
CA SER A 563 2.23 7.68 -48.30
C SER A 563 1.36 7.76 -47.03
N VAL A 564 1.53 6.86 -46.06
CA VAL A 564 0.74 6.85 -44.83
C VAL A 564 1.33 7.84 -43.84
N SER A 565 0.51 8.79 -43.41
CA SER A 565 0.79 9.75 -42.35
C SER A 565 -0.03 9.40 -41.11
N VAL A 566 0.57 9.61 -39.95
CA VAL A 566 -0.07 9.45 -38.64
C VAL A 566 0.09 10.73 -37.86
N ARG A 567 -0.99 11.18 -37.21
CA ARG A 567 -1.01 12.35 -36.33
C ARG A 567 -1.64 11.98 -35.01
N ALA A 568 -0.97 12.30 -33.90
CA ALA A 568 -1.55 12.25 -32.57
C ALA A 568 -1.77 13.68 -32.08
N VAL A 569 -2.99 14.01 -31.64
CA VAL A 569 -3.34 15.25 -30.97
C VAL A 569 -3.67 14.95 -29.51
N MET A 570 -2.90 15.51 -28.59
CA MET A 570 -3.07 15.38 -27.15
C MET A 570 -3.67 16.68 -26.60
N VAL A 571 -4.84 16.60 -25.98
CA VAL A 571 -5.51 17.73 -25.32
C VAL A 571 -5.52 17.47 -23.81
N PRO A 572 -4.78 18.26 -22.99
CA PRO A 572 -4.82 18.17 -21.54
C PRO A 572 -6.24 18.33 -20.99
N ILE A 573 -6.58 17.50 -20.00
CA ILE A 573 -7.85 17.59 -19.27
C ILE A 573 -7.61 17.56 -17.77
N CYS A 574 -8.64 17.93 -16.99
CA CYS A 574 -8.65 17.74 -15.54
C CYS A 574 -7.47 18.42 -14.82
N GLY A 575 -7.08 19.62 -15.27
CA GLY A 575 -5.94 20.34 -14.71
C GLY A 575 -4.57 19.76 -15.10
N GLY A 576 -4.50 18.95 -16.16
CA GLY A 576 -3.26 18.32 -16.62
C GLY A 576 -2.95 16.98 -15.95
N THR A 577 -3.92 16.37 -15.27
CA THR A 577 -3.79 15.03 -14.67
C THR A 577 -4.07 13.89 -15.66
N GLY A 578 -4.50 14.24 -16.87
CA GLY A 578 -4.65 13.33 -18.00
C GLY A 578 -4.81 14.07 -19.31
N SER A 579 -5.08 13.35 -20.39
CA SER A 579 -5.34 13.94 -21.70
C SER A 579 -6.33 13.13 -22.51
N LEU A 580 -7.12 13.81 -23.35
CA LEU A 580 -7.78 13.19 -24.48
C LEU A 580 -6.77 13.10 -25.62
N VAL A 581 -6.64 11.93 -26.23
CA VAL A 581 -5.72 11.69 -27.34
C VAL A 581 -6.50 11.25 -28.56
N PHE A 582 -6.37 12.02 -29.63
CA PHE A 582 -6.89 11.71 -30.96
C PHE A 582 -5.76 11.22 -31.83
N LEU A 583 -5.78 9.93 -32.17
CA LEU A 583 -4.86 9.33 -33.12
C LEU A 583 -5.53 9.24 -34.48
N GLN A 584 -4.88 9.76 -35.51
CA GLN A 584 -5.39 9.88 -36.88
C GLN A 584 -4.38 9.24 -37.82
N SER A 585 -4.80 8.29 -38.65
CA SER A 585 -3.98 7.70 -39.71
C SER A 585 -4.66 7.88 -41.05
N PHE A 586 -3.92 8.37 -42.04
CA PHE A 586 -4.44 8.69 -43.36
C PHE A 586 -3.39 8.65 -44.46
N LYS A 587 -3.85 8.54 -45.71
CA LYS A 587 -3.01 8.51 -46.91
C LYS A 587 -3.11 9.77 -47.77
N GLU A 588 -4.32 10.32 -47.91
CA GLU A 588 -4.61 11.39 -48.88
C GLU A 588 -5.10 12.67 -48.18
N PRO A 589 -4.92 13.85 -48.80
CA PRO A 589 -5.37 15.13 -48.22
C PRO A 589 -6.87 15.17 -47.92
N MET A 590 -7.70 14.44 -48.68
CA MET A 590 -9.14 14.35 -48.40
C MET A 590 -9.41 13.55 -47.11
N ALA A 591 -8.72 12.41 -46.93
CA ALA A 591 -8.83 11.61 -45.70
C ALA A 591 -8.36 12.40 -44.47
N GLN A 592 -7.31 13.21 -44.63
CA GLN A 592 -6.87 14.15 -43.59
C GLN A 592 -7.98 15.15 -43.23
N ARG A 593 -8.58 15.83 -44.23
CA ARG A 593 -9.66 16.80 -43.98
C ARG A 593 -10.83 16.17 -43.25
N THR A 594 -11.24 14.95 -43.61
CA THR A 594 -12.29 14.21 -42.90
C THR A 594 -11.95 13.99 -41.41
N LEU A 595 -10.70 13.68 -41.09
CA LEU A 595 -10.25 13.49 -39.70
C LEU A 595 -10.09 14.81 -38.95
N ASP A 596 -9.67 15.88 -39.64
CA ASP A 596 -9.65 17.24 -39.09
C ASP A 596 -11.07 17.71 -38.74
N GLU A 597 -12.04 17.54 -39.65
CA GLU A 597 -13.46 17.83 -39.39
C GLU A 597 -14.02 16.99 -38.23
N TRP A 598 -13.64 15.71 -38.14
CA TRP A 598 -14.00 14.87 -37.01
C TRP A 598 -13.49 15.44 -35.69
N LEU A 599 -12.20 15.79 -35.60
CA LEU A 599 -11.62 16.41 -34.40
C LEU A 599 -12.29 17.77 -34.07
N GLN A 600 -12.51 18.61 -35.08
CA GLN A 600 -13.13 19.93 -34.93
C GLN A 600 -14.63 19.87 -34.60
N SER A 601 -15.27 18.72 -34.75
CA SER A 601 -16.67 18.53 -34.37
C SER A 601 -16.88 18.35 -32.86
N PHE A 602 -15.82 18.04 -32.12
CA PHE A 602 -15.93 17.80 -30.69
C PHE A 602 -16.24 19.06 -29.92
N ARG A 603 -16.96 18.93 -28.81
CA ARG A 603 -17.26 20.01 -27.87
C ARG A 603 -17.50 19.43 -26.48
N TRP A 604 -17.28 20.25 -25.46
CA TRP A 604 -17.76 19.96 -24.11
C TRP A 604 -19.29 19.91 -24.13
N ASN A 605 -19.89 18.89 -23.52
CA ASN A 605 -21.35 18.72 -23.44
C ASN A 605 -21.89 18.86 -22.01
N THR A 606 -21.04 19.36 -21.11
CA THR A 606 -21.34 19.57 -19.69
C THR A 606 -20.52 20.74 -19.16
N ASP A 607 -21.12 21.53 -18.26
CA ASP A 607 -20.47 22.62 -17.54
C ASP A 607 -19.89 22.16 -16.19
N VAL A 608 -20.18 20.92 -15.76
CA VAL A 608 -19.63 20.32 -14.54
C VAL A 608 -18.41 19.45 -14.85
N LYS A 609 -17.54 19.27 -13.85
CA LYS A 609 -16.35 18.42 -13.96
C LYS A 609 -16.78 16.99 -14.37
N PRO A 610 -16.30 16.45 -15.49
CA PRO A 610 -16.75 15.13 -15.95
C PRO A 610 -16.20 14.01 -15.04
N PRO A 611 -16.88 12.85 -14.94
CA PRO A 611 -16.49 11.75 -14.06
C PRO A 611 -15.06 11.25 -14.27
N VAL A 612 -14.55 11.28 -15.52
CA VAL A 612 -13.16 10.92 -15.81
C VAL A 612 -12.15 11.74 -15.00
N CYS A 613 -12.47 13.00 -14.69
CA CYS A 613 -11.56 13.86 -13.95
C CYS A 613 -11.51 13.56 -12.44
N GLU A 614 -12.50 12.86 -11.89
CA GLU A 614 -12.43 12.34 -10.53
C GLU A 614 -11.66 11.02 -10.50
N ALA A 615 -11.77 10.18 -11.54
CA ALA A 615 -10.91 9.00 -11.66
C ALA A 615 -9.44 9.33 -11.93
N LEU A 616 -9.17 10.43 -12.63
CA LEU A 616 -7.82 10.94 -12.88
C LEU A 616 -7.27 11.75 -11.70
N ASP A 617 -8.09 12.34 -10.86
CA ASP A 617 -7.58 13.12 -9.72
C ASP A 617 -8.56 13.02 -8.56
N PRO A 618 -8.59 11.85 -7.89
CA PRO A 618 -9.52 11.62 -6.79
C PRO A 618 -9.06 12.44 -5.59
N ARG A 619 -10.04 13.08 -4.93
CA ARG A 619 -9.79 13.82 -3.69
C ARG A 619 -9.85 12.92 -2.47
#